data_AF-A0A9R1SLI8-F1
#
_entry.id   AF-A0A9R1SLI8-F1
#
_cell.length_a   1.000
_cell.length_b   1.000
_cell.length_c   1.000
_cell.angle_alpha   90.00
_cell.angle_beta   90.00
_cell.angle_gamma   90.00
#
_symmetry.space_group_name_H-M   'P 1'
#
loop_
_entity.id
_entity.type
_entity.pdbx_description
1 polymer ?
#
loop_
_entity_poly.entity_id
_entity_poly.type
_entity_poly.pdbx_seq_one_letter_code
_entity_poly.pdbx_strand_id
1 'polypeptide(L)'
;MHPLFALKLCKMANKGPAYGLSREVQSKIDKKYDPELEDRLVQWIIAQCGDSVGKPQPGKQGFQQWLKDGCVLCELINSLAKDSKPVKKIQSSSMAFKQMEQISQFLGAAERYGVTKTDMFQTVDLWEGKDLAAVQMTLLSLGSLAVTKDDGCYRGDPSWFHKKSQENKREFSDEQLKEGQSVIGLQMGTNKGASQAGMTGYGRPRQILNNQ
;
A
#
# COMPACT_ATOMS: atom_id res chain seq x y z
N MET A 1 13.96 -12.93 29.47
CA MET A 1 14.88 -11.91 28.89
C MET A 1 14.27 -11.40 27.59
N HIS A 2 13.55 -10.29 27.64
CA HIS A 2 13.00 -9.61 26.45
C HIS A 2 13.78 -8.30 26.26
N PRO A 3 14.41 -8.05 25.10
CA PRO A 3 15.08 -6.79 24.86
C PRO A 3 14.05 -5.68 24.64
N LEU A 4 14.13 -4.68 25.51
CA LEU A 4 13.43 -3.41 25.44
C LEU A 4 13.82 -2.70 24.13
N PHE A 5 12.85 -2.55 23.22
CA PHE A 5 12.96 -1.66 22.07
C PHE A 5 13.05 -0.21 22.58
N ALA A 6 14.26 0.33 22.60
CA ALA A 6 14.52 1.73 22.92
C ALA A 6 13.95 2.63 21.80
N LEU A 7 12.82 3.28 22.08
CA LEU A 7 12.30 4.39 21.29
C LEU A 7 13.30 5.55 21.36
N LYS A 8 14.12 5.68 20.32
CA LYS A 8 15.05 6.80 20.14
C LYS A 8 14.22 8.05 19.77
N LEU A 9 13.87 8.84 20.77
CA LEU A 9 13.29 10.19 20.58
C LEU A 9 14.25 11.03 19.74
N CYS A 10 13.95 11.22 18.46
CA CYS A 10 14.67 12.16 17.61
C CYS A 10 14.17 13.59 17.91
N LYS A 11 15.05 14.42 18.47
CA LYS A 11 14.83 15.85 18.69
C LYS A 11 14.80 16.53 17.31
N MET A 12 13.61 16.92 16.83
CA MET A 12 13.48 17.54 15.51
C MET A 12 13.75 19.05 15.57
N ALA A 13 14.57 19.51 14.63
CA ALA A 13 14.98 20.91 14.52
C ALA A 13 13.85 21.76 13.92
N ASN A 14 13.51 22.87 14.58
CA ASN A 14 12.64 23.91 14.03
C ASN A 14 13.27 24.47 12.74
N LYS A 15 12.59 24.31 11.61
CA LYS A 15 12.97 24.93 10.33
C LYS A 15 12.04 26.10 10.03
N GLY A 16 12.61 27.22 9.61
CA GLY A 16 11.87 28.40 9.14
C GLY A 16 11.15 28.14 7.80
N PRO A 17 10.42 29.15 7.29
CA PRO A 17 9.62 29.02 6.07
C PRO A 17 10.46 28.55 4.87
N ALA A 18 9.89 27.69 4.03
CA ALA A 18 10.56 27.15 2.86
C ALA A 18 10.63 28.21 1.73
N TYR A 19 11.84 28.57 1.31
CA TYR A 19 12.09 29.45 0.16
C TYR A 19 12.88 28.71 -0.94
N GLY A 20 12.76 29.18 -2.19
CA GLY A 20 13.48 28.65 -3.35
C GLY A 20 13.20 27.16 -3.62
N LEU A 21 14.27 26.36 -3.75
CA LEU A 21 14.21 24.92 -4.00
C LEU A 21 13.31 24.16 -3.00
N SER A 22 13.29 24.57 -1.73
CA SER A 22 12.45 23.93 -0.71
C SER A 22 10.95 24.13 -0.98
N ARG A 23 10.56 25.29 -1.51
CA ARG A 23 9.16 25.58 -1.89
C ARG A 23 8.74 24.83 -3.14
N GLU A 24 9.64 24.66 -4.10
CA GLU A 24 9.37 23.85 -5.29
C GLU A 24 9.19 22.37 -4.96
N VAL A 25 10.01 21.83 -4.06
CA VAL A 25 9.86 20.46 -3.55
C VAL A 25 8.52 20.30 -2.85
N GLN A 26 8.15 21.24 -1.96
CA GLN A 26 6.85 21.21 -1.29
C GLN A 26 5.69 21.27 -2.29
N SER A 27 5.78 22.11 -3.32
CA SER A 27 4.75 22.18 -4.37
C SER A 27 4.61 20.86 -5.14
N LYS A 28 5.71 20.15 -5.41
CA LYS A 28 5.67 18.83 -6.05
C LYS A 28 5.03 17.77 -5.14
N ILE A 29 5.29 17.84 -3.84
CA ILE A 29 4.66 16.97 -2.84
C ILE A 29 3.16 17.25 -2.79
N ASP A 30 2.78 18.53 -2.69
CA ASP A 30 1.38 18.94 -2.61
C ASP A 30 0.58 18.53 -3.85
N LYS A 31 1.22 18.48 -5.04
CA LYS A 31 0.60 17.97 -6.28
C LYS A 31 0.29 16.48 -6.27
N LYS A 32 0.94 15.69 -5.40
CA LYS A 32 0.64 14.26 -5.24
C LYS A 32 -0.59 14.03 -4.35
N TYR A 33 -1.06 15.06 -3.67
CA TYR A 33 -2.26 14.98 -2.86
C TYR A 33 -3.48 14.87 -3.78
N ASP A 34 -4.29 13.84 -3.54
CA ASP A 34 -5.46 13.55 -4.36
C ASP A 34 -6.74 13.77 -3.55
N PRO A 35 -7.57 14.77 -3.88
CA PRO A 35 -8.83 15.03 -3.18
C PRO A 35 -9.85 13.88 -3.29
N GLU A 36 -9.89 13.14 -4.40
CA GLU A 36 -10.81 12.02 -4.56
C GLU A 36 -10.39 10.84 -3.66
N LEU A 37 -9.07 10.65 -3.54
CA LEU A 37 -8.50 9.70 -2.59
C LEU A 37 -8.81 10.10 -1.14
N GLU A 38 -8.76 11.39 -0.80
CA GLU A 38 -9.16 11.90 0.52
C GLU A 38 -10.59 11.46 0.87
N ASP A 39 -11.55 11.77 0.00
CA ASP A 39 -12.95 11.44 0.22
C ASP A 39 -13.17 9.93 0.39
N ARG A 40 -12.50 9.12 -0.44
CA ARG A 40 -12.56 7.66 -0.32
C ARG A 40 -11.98 7.16 1.00
N LEU A 41 -10.84 7.69 1.43
CA LEU A 41 -10.21 7.31 2.70
C LEU A 41 -11.08 7.73 3.89
N VAL A 42 -11.69 8.91 3.85
CA VAL A 42 -12.63 9.37 4.88
C VAL A 42 -13.83 8.45 4.99
N GLN A 43 -14.46 8.10 3.86
CA GLN A 43 -15.58 7.16 3.83
C GLN A 43 -15.20 5.79 4.38
N TRP A 44 -14.02 5.29 4.01
CA TRP A 44 -13.52 4.02 4.55
C TRP A 44 -13.29 4.07 6.05
N ILE A 45 -12.59 5.09 6.57
CA ILE A 45 -12.30 5.19 8.00
C ILE A 45 -13.59 5.25 8.81
N ILE A 46 -14.60 5.99 8.34
CA ILE A 46 -15.92 6.05 8.98
C ILE A 46 -16.62 4.68 8.93
N ALA A 47 -16.63 3.99 7.78
CA ALA A 47 -17.21 2.66 7.67
C ALA A 47 -16.50 1.62 8.56
N GLN A 48 -15.19 1.78 8.73
CA GLN A 48 -14.33 0.87 9.47
C GLN A 48 -14.43 1.07 10.99
N CYS A 49 -14.38 2.31 11.47
CA CYS A 49 -14.42 2.66 12.88
C CYS A 49 -15.84 2.91 13.43
N GLY A 50 -16.80 3.28 12.57
CA GLY A 50 -18.14 3.74 12.95
C GLY A 50 -18.21 5.24 13.23
N ASP A 51 -19.35 5.71 13.76
CA ASP A 51 -19.63 7.13 13.98
C ASP A 51 -18.76 7.78 15.08
N SER A 52 -18.02 6.99 15.86
CA SER A 52 -17.19 7.48 16.98
C SER A 52 -16.06 8.42 16.54
N VAL A 53 -15.54 8.23 15.33
CA VAL A 53 -14.44 9.05 14.80
C VAL A 53 -14.91 10.40 14.25
N GLY A 54 -16.21 10.57 14.01
CA GLY A 54 -16.75 11.77 13.35
C GLY A 54 -16.31 11.89 11.89
N LYS A 55 -16.58 13.06 11.28
CA LYS A 55 -16.24 13.37 9.89
C LYS A 55 -15.38 14.64 9.82
N PRO A 56 -14.27 14.65 9.05
CA PRO A 56 -13.45 15.84 8.89
C PRO A 56 -14.18 16.93 8.09
N GLN A 57 -13.71 18.17 8.25
CA GLN A 57 -14.04 19.22 7.29
C GLN A 57 -13.41 18.90 5.92
N PRO A 58 -14.07 19.23 4.81
CA PRO A 58 -13.51 18.98 3.48
C PRO A 58 -12.16 19.65 3.28
N GLY A 59 -11.25 18.93 2.62
CA GLY A 59 -9.96 19.43 2.19
C GLY A 59 -8.82 19.11 3.14
N LYS A 60 -7.62 19.25 2.60
CA LYS A 60 -6.34 18.83 3.20
C LYS A 60 -6.14 19.26 4.66
N GLN A 61 -6.55 20.48 5.02
CA GLN A 61 -6.40 20.98 6.40
C GLN A 61 -7.38 20.30 7.37
N GLY A 62 -8.62 20.07 6.96
CA GLY A 62 -9.62 19.38 7.76
C GLY A 62 -9.25 17.92 7.96
N PHE A 63 -8.80 17.26 6.88
CA PHE A 63 -8.27 15.90 6.93
C PHE A 63 -7.06 15.79 7.89
N GLN A 64 -6.11 16.72 7.80
CA GLN A 64 -4.98 16.77 8.71
C GLN A 64 -5.43 16.93 10.16
N GLN A 65 -6.25 17.94 10.46
CA GLN A 65 -6.66 18.26 11.82
C GLN A 65 -7.37 17.08 12.48
N TRP A 66 -8.18 16.35 11.71
CA TRP A 66 -8.91 15.17 12.16
C TRP A 66 -7.99 14.01 12.56
N LEU A 67 -6.90 13.78 11.82
CA LEU A 67 -5.95 12.70 12.09
C LEU A 67 -4.80 13.12 13.01
N LYS A 68 -4.59 14.42 13.23
CA LYS A 68 -3.40 15.00 13.88
C LYS A 68 -3.19 14.57 15.32
N ASP A 69 -4.25 14.26 16.06
CA ASP A 69 -4.13 13.78 17.44
C ASP A 69 -3.79 12.28 17.53
N GLY A 70 -3.87 11.57 16.40
CA GLY A 70 -3.62 10.14 16.28
C GLY A 70 -4.74 9.23 16.79
N CYS A 71 -5.83 9.76 17.36
CA CYS A 71 -6.90 8.94 17.95
C CYS A 71 -7.58 8.09 16.88
N VAL A 72 -8.02 8.75 15.81
CA VAL A 72 -8.69 8.11 14.67
C VAL A 72 -7.81 7.04 14.01
N LEU A 73 -6.51 7.31 13.87
CA LEU A 73 -5.55 6.36 13.31
C LEU A 73 -5.40 5.12 14.20
N CYS A 74 -5.30 5.31 15.51
CA CYS A 74 -5.23 4.21 16.46
C CYS A 74 -6.54 3.41 16.52
N GLU A 75 -7.70 4.06 16.41
CA GLU A 75 -8.99 3.37 16.29
C GLU A 75 -9.08 2.54 15.01
N LEU A 76 -8.61 3.09 13.90
CA LEU A 76 -8.57 2.41 12.61
C LEU A 76 -7.77 1.11 12.68
N ILE A 77 -6.51 1.17 13.13
CA ILE A 77 -5.67 -0.04 13.18
C ILE A 77 -6.18 -1.05 14.23
N ASN A 78 -6.80 -0.57 15.32
CA ASN A 78 -7.41 -1.44 16.31
C ASN A 78 -8.65 -2.17 15.77
N SER A 79 -9.44 -1.54 14.92
CA SER A 79 -10.61 -2.16 14.30
C SER A 79 -10.25 -3.27 13.29
N LEU A 80 -9.05 -3.19 12.71
CA LEU A 80 -8.51 -4.17 11.77
C LEU A 80 -7.85 -5.38 12.46
N ALA A 81 -7.77 -5.39 13.79
CA ALA A 81 -7.15 -6.46 14.56
C ALA A 81 -8.21 -7.38 15.21
N LYS A 82 -8.11 -8.70 14.99
CA LYS A 82 -9.03 -9.71 15.54
C LYS A 82 -8.90 -9.90 17.05
N ASP A 83 -7.70 -10.26 17.50
CA ASP A 83 -7.53 -10.85 18.83
C ASP A 83 -7.10 -9.82 19.87
N SER A 84 -6.14 -8.98 19.52
CA SER A 84 -5.52 -8.04 20.45
C SER A 84 -5.35 -6.68 19.79
N LYS A 85 -5.90 -5.65 20.43
CA LYS A 85 -5.76 -4.26 20.00
C LYS A 85 -4.28 -3.86 20.03
N PRO A 86 -3.66 -3.53 18.88
CA PRO A 86 -2.26 -3.13 18.83
C PRO A 86 -1.97 -1.89 19.70
N VAL A 87 -2.95 -0.98 19.79
CA VAL A 87 -2.87 0.23 20.61
C VAL A 87 -3.85 0.12 21.78
N LYS A 88 -3.33 -0.09 22.99
CA LYS A 88 -4.16 -0.37 24.18
C LYS A 88 -4.85 0.86 24.75
N LYS A 89 -4.22 2.04 24.65
CA LYS A 89 -4.70 3.27 25.26
C LYS A 89 -4.75 4.37 24.21
N ILE A 90 -5.98 4.74 23.83
CA ILE A 90 -6.25 5.88 22.95
C ILE A 90 -6.79 6.99 23.82
N GLN A 91 -6.14 8.14 23.81
CA GLN A 91 -6.58 9.29 24.59
C GLN A 91 -6.27 10.59 23.85
N SER A 92 -7.31 11.37 23.57
CA SER A 92 -7.15 12.72 23.03
C SER A 92 -6.37 13.59 24.01
N SER A 93 -5.36 14.29 23.51
CA SER A 93 -4.52 15.18 24.30
C SER A 93 -4.18 16.42 23.48
N SER A 94 -4.17 17.59 24.13
CA SER A 94 -3.67 18.84 23.54
C SER A 94 -2.15 18.93 23.52
N MET A 95 -1.44 18.09 24.30
CA MET A 95 0.02 18.08 24.35
C MET A 95 0.61 17.49 23.05
N ALA A 96 1.39 18.30 22.33
CA ALA A 96 2.06 17.92 21.08
C ALA A 96 2.83 16.59 21.18
N PHE A 97 3.60 16.40 22.25
CA PHE A 97 4.38 15.17 22.46
C PHE A 97 3.50 13.92 22.52
N LYS A 98 2.35 13.99 23.22
CA LYS A 98 1.42 12.86 23.33
C LYS A 98 0.75 12.53 21.99
N GLN A 99 0.39 13.55 21.21
CA GLN A 99 -0.16 13.36 19.86
C GLN A 99 0.86 12.67 18.94
N MET A 100 2.11 13.14 18.95
CA MET A 100 3.20 12.54 18.16
C MET A 100 3.50 11.10 18.57
N GLU A 101 3.50 10.81 19.87
CA GLU A 101 3.66 9.45 20.41
C GLU A 101 2.51 8.53 19.96
N GLN A 102 1.27 9.03 19.96
CA GLN A 102 0.10 8.27 19.53
C GLN A 102 0.16 7.95 18.03
N ILE A 103 0.54 8.91 17.19
CA ILE A 103 0.82 8.68 15.77
C ILE A 103 1.91 7.60 15.59
N SER A 104 2.99 7.66 16.39
CA SER A 104 4.05 6.66 16.34
C SER A 104 3.57 5.25 16.73
N GLN A 105 2.62 5.14 17.65
CA GLN A 105 2.01 3.85 18.02
C GLN A 105 1.20 3.27 16.86
N PHE A 106 0.43 4.10 16.15
CA PHE A 106 -0.23 3.69 14.91
C PHE A 106 0.78 3.19 13.87
N LEU A 107 1.85 3.93 13.61
CA LEU A 107 2.86 3.54 12.62
C LEU A 107 3.51 2.19 12.95
N GLY A 108 3.86 1.96 14.23
CA GLY A 108 4.39 0.67 14.67
C GLY A 108 3.39 -0.49 14.56
N ALA A 109 2.10 -0.20 14.73
CA ALA A 109 1.04 -1.19 14.52
C ALA A 109 0.81 -1.47 13.02
N ALA A 110 0.84 -0.44 12.18
CA ALA A 110 0.69 -0.55 10.73
C ALA A 110 1.85 -1.34 10.10
N GLU A 111 3.09 -1.12 10.56
CA GLU A 111 4.25 -1.91 10.14
C GLU A 111 4.05 -3.40 10.46
N ARG A 112 3.63 -3.73 11.69
CA ARG A 112 3.33 -5.12 12.09
C ARG A 112 2.15 -5.71 11.32
N TYR A 113 1.20 -4.88 10.90
CA TYR A 113 0.10 -5.30 10.06
C TYR A 113 0.56 -5.66 8.64
N GLY A 114 1.73 -5.18 8.21
CA GLY A 114 2.35 -5.52 6.93
C GLY A 114 2.53 -4.34 5.99
N VAL A 115 2.28 -3.10 6.42
CA VAL A 115 2.56 -1.92 5.61
C VAL A 115 4.07 -1.81 5.39
N THR A 116 4.48 -1.67 4.13
CA THR A 116 5.89 -1.54 3.76
C THR A 116 6.45 -0.21 4.23
N LYS A 117 7.71 -0.20 4.67
CA LYS A 117 8.38 1.02 5.16
C LYS A 117 8.43 2.15 4.13
N THR A 118 8.46 1.79 2.84
CA THR A 118 8.42 2.75 1.72
C THR A 118 7.13 3.54 1.67
N ASP A 119 6.04 2.94 2.16
CA ASP A 119 4.70 3.51 2.11
C ASP A 119 4.35 4.18 3.45
N MET A 120 5.21 4.11 4.48
CA MET A 120 4.96 4.72 5.79
C MET A 120 5.35 6.19 5.81
N PHE A 121 4.41 7.03 6.25
CA PHE A 121 4.69 8.43 6.56
C PHE A 121 5.46 8.58 7.89
N GLN A 122 6.09 9.73 8.09
CA GLN A 122 6.73 10.12 9.34
C GLN A 122 5.82 11.02 10.16
N THR A 123 5.92 11.00 11.49
CA THR A 123 5.04 11.79 12.37
C THR A 123 4.93 13.27 12.02
N VAL A 124 5.99 13.89 11.48
CA VAL A 124 5.97 15.29 11.01
C VAL A 124 5.11 15.52 9.78
N ASP A 125 5.00 14.52 8.92
CA ASP A 125 4.26 14.61 7.67
C ASP A 125 2.78 14.87 7.94
N LEU A 126 2.26 14.26 9.01
CA LEU A 126 0.91 14.47 9.51
C LEU A 126 0.83 15.63 10.51
N TRP A 127 1.67 15.66 11.54
CA TRP A 127 1.50 16.60 12.65
C TRP A 127 1.81 18.05 12.24
N GLU A 128 2.86 18.27 11.47
CA GLU A 128 3.17 19.59 10.88
C GLU A 128 2.53 19.78 9.50
N GLY A 129 2.04 18.70 8.86
CA GLY A 129 1.39 18.77 7.55
C GLY A 129 2.37 18.87 6.39
N LYS A 130 3.61 18.38 6.58
CA LYS A 130 4.68 18.47 5.57
C LYS A 130 4.42 17.61 4.33
N ASP A 131 3.84 16.42 4.50
CA ASP A 131 3.54 15.52 3.39
C ASP A 131 2.28 14.69 3.66
N LEU A 132 1.12 15.31 3.43
CA LEU A 132 -0.16 14.62 3.58
C LEU A 132 -0.43 13.61 2.46
N ALA A 133 0.28 13.70 1.33
CA ALA A 133 0.19 12.67 0.29
C ALA A 133 0.81 11.36 0.77
N ALA A 134 1.93 11.40 1.50
CA ALA A 134 2.49 10.22 2.16
C ALA A 134 1.48 9.58 3.15
N VAL A 135 0.74 10.40 3.91
CA VAL A 135 -0.31 9.90 4.81
C VAL A 135 -1.42 9.17 4.03
N GLN A 136 -1.88 9.74 2.90
CA GLN A 136 -2.85 9.07 2.03
C GLN A 136 -2.32 7.74 1.50
N MET A 137 -1.04 7.69 1.10
CA MET A 137 -0.41 6.46 0.61
C MET A 137 -0.31 5.38 1.68
N THR A 138 0.06 5.73 2.92
CA THR A 138 0.10 4.76 4.03
C THR A 138 -1.29 4.17 4.29
N LEU A 139 -2.33 5.00 4.34
CA LEU A 139 -3.70 4.56 4.57
C LEU A 139 -4.24 3.72 3.42
N LEU A 140 -3.91 4.10 2.18
CA LEU A 140 -4.24 3.32 0.98
C LEU A 140 -3.59 1.94 1.00
N SER A 141 -2.30 1.88 1.38
CA SER A 141 -1.55 0.62 1.50
C SER A 141 -2.13 -0.26 2.61
N LEU A 142 -2.49 0.34 3.75
CA LEU A 142 -3.16 -0.35 4.86
C LEU A 142 -4.53 -0.93 4.45
N GLY A 143 -5.39 -0.13 3.80
CA GLY A 143 -6.71 -0.60 3.36
C GLY A 143 -6.60 -1.70 2.29
N SER A 144 -5.65 -1.58 1.36
CA SER A 144 -5.36 -2.62 0.37
C SER A 144 -4.95 -3.93 1.04
N LEU A 145 -4.09 -3.88 2.07
CA LEU A 145 -3.71 -5.06 2.85
C LEU A 145 -4.91 -5.66 3.61
N ALA A 146 -5.76 -4.82 4.20
CA ALA A 146 -6.94 -5.27 4.92
C ALA A 146 -7.91 -6.05 4.01
N VAL A 147 -8.21 -5.53 2.81
CA VAL A 147 -9.04 -6.23 1.81
C VAL A 147 -8.37 -7.51 1.30
N THR A 148 -7.03 -7.55 1.27
CA THR A 148 -6.26 -8.71 0.78
C THR A 148 -6.19 -9.84 1.80
N LYS A 149 -6.23 -9.55 3.10
CA LYS A 149 -6.17 -10.57 4.16
C LYS A 149 -7.46 -11.37 4.30
N ASP A 150 -8.59 -10.80 3.89
CA ASP A 150 -9.92 -11.43 3.91
C ASP A 150 -10.24 -12.11 5.27
N ASP A 151 -9.84 -11.45 6.35
CA ASP A 151 -9.99 -11.98 7.70
C ASP A 151 -11.38 -11.65 8.29
N GLY A 152 -12.21 -10.88 7.60
CA GLY A 152 -13.54 -10.47 8.07
C GLY A 152 -13.51 -9.31 9.07
N CYS A 153 -12.35 -8.69 9.34
CA CYS A 153 -12.25 -7.46 10.13
C CYS A 153 -12.42 -6.19 9.28
N TYR A 154 -12.21 -6.30 7.97
CA TYR A 154 -12.45 -5.21 7.04
C TYR A 154 -13.96 -4.89 6.93
N ARG A 155 -14.29 -3.61 6.91
CA ARG A 155 -15.64 -3.06 6.75
C ARG A 155 -15.60 -1.94 5.72
N GLY A 156 -16.70 -1.79 4.98
CA GLY A 156 -16.80 -0.87 3.85
C GLY A 156 -16.82 -1.60 2.52
N ASP A 157 -16.80 -0.85 1.43
CA ASP A 157 -16.82 -1.41 0.08
C ASP A 157 -15.41 -1.87 -0.33
N PRO A 158 -15.18 -3.17 -0.58
CA PRO A 158 -13.88 -3.67 -1.03
C PRO A 158 -13.38 -3.04 -2.32
N SER A 159 -14.25 -2.47 -3.17
CA SER A 159 -13.88 -1.79 -4.41
C SER A 159 -13.07 -0.51 -4.19
N TRP A 160 -13.11 0.05 -2.97
CA TRP A 160 -12.31 1.22 -2.60
C TRP A 160 -10.80 0.95 -2.59
N PHE A 161 -10.40 -0.32 -2.48
CA PHE A 161 -8.99 -0.72 -2.43
C PHE A 161 -8.69 -1.81 -3.45
N HIS A 162 -7.45 -1.82 -3.92
CA HIS A 162 -6.98 -2.90 -4.79
C HIS A 162 -6.44 -4.04 -3.93
N LYS A 163 -6.84 -5.28 -4.25
CA LYS A 163 -6.23 -6.45 -3.63
C LYS A 163 -4.76 -6.53 -4.06
N LYS A 164 -3.84 -6.58 -3.10
CA LYS A 164 -2.43 -6.86 -3.38
C LYS A 164 -2.30 -8.33 -3.78
N SER A 165 -1.45 -8.60 -4.78
CA SER A 165 -1.16 -9.98 -5.19
C SER A 165 -0.46 -10.69 -4.03
N GLN A 166 -1.05 -11.78 -3.53
CA GLN A 166 -0.39 -12.66 -2.58
C GLN A 166 0.48 -13.67 -3.34
N GLU A 167 1.70 -13.91 -2.86
CA GLU A 167 2.56 -14.96 -3.40
C GLU A 167 1.89 -16.32 -3.19
N ASN A 168 1.49 -16.96 -4.29
CA ASN A 168 1.02 -18.34 -4.25
C ASN A 168 2.25 -19.27 -4.22
N LYS A 169 2.79 -19.52 -3.03
CA LYS A 169 3.83 -20.53 -2.84
C LYS A 169 3.23 -21.90 -3.08
N ARG A 170 3.51 -22.45 -4.26
CA ARG A 170 3.13 -23.82 -4.62
C ARG A 170 4.18 -24.75 -4.03
N GLU A 171 3.80 -25.45 -2.97
CA GLU A 171 4.58 -26.58 -2.49
C GLU A 171 4.28 -27.77 -3.40
N PHE A 172 5.31 -28.23 -4.12
CA PHE A 172 5.25 -29.46 -4.91
C PHE A 172 5.82 -30.60 -4.07
N SER A 173 5.24 -31.80 -4.18
CA SER A 173 5.81 -32.95 -3.48
C SER A 173 7.18 -33.32 -4.07
N ASP A 174 8.00 -34.01 -3.27
CA ASP A 174 9.30 -34.49 -3.73
C ASP A 174 9.16 -35.43 -4.94
N GLU A 175 8.09 -36.24 -5.00
CA GLU A 175 7.80 -37.05 -6.19
C GLU A 175 7.52 -36.18 -7.41
N GLN A 176 6.70 -35.13 -7.28
CA GLN A 176 6.35 -34.23 -8.38
C GLN A 176 7.57 -33.44 -8.90
N LEU A 177 8.47 -33.04 -8.00
CA LEU A 177 9.74 -32.39 -8.38
C LEU A 177 10.66 -33.36 -9.13
N LYS A 178 10.72 -34.62 -8.69
CA LYS A 178 11.52 -35.68 -9.32
C LYS A 178 10.99 -36.09 -10.69
N GLU A 179 9.67 -36.18 -10.84
CA GLU A 179 9.02 -36.39 -12.13
C GLU A 179 9.30 -35.23 -13.09
N GLY A 180 9.29 -34.00 -12.59
CA GLY A 180 9.64 -32.79 -13.36
C GLY A 180 11.08 -32.80 -13.91
N GLN A 181 12.04 -33.39 -13.20
CA GLN A 181 13.43 -33.53 -13.68
C GLN A 181 13.54 -34.45 -14.91
N SER A 182 12.59 -35.36 -15.10
CA SER A 182 12.57 -36.29 -16.24
C SER A 182 11.89 -35.70 -17.47
N VAL A 183 11.20 -34.56 -17.33
CA VAL A 183 10.54 -33.87 -18.43
C VAL A 183 11.54 -32.96 -19.15
N ILE A 184 12.04 -33.42 -20.30
CA ILE A 184 12.87 -32.60 -21.18
C ILE A 184 11.96 -31.53 -21.80
N GLY A 185 12.12 -30.28 -21.34
CA GLY A 185 11.47 -29.13 -21.97
C GLY A 185 11.82 -29.07 -23.45
N LEU A 186 10.86 -28.66 -24.29
CA LEU A 186 11.07 -28.45 -25.73
C LEU A 186 12.12 -27.34 -25.93
N GLN A 187 13.40 -27.70 -25.97
CA GLN A 187 14.50 -26.75 -26.14
C GLN A 187 14.59 -26.19 -27.56
N MET A 188 13.93 -26.84 -28.52
CA MET A 188 13.79 -26.36 -29.89
C MET A 188 12.31 -26.37 -30.23
N GLY A 189 11.79 -25.21 -30.61
CA GLY A 189 10.37 -25.00 -30.94
C GLY A 189 9.81 -26.15 -31.76
N THR A 190 8.73 -26.76 -31.27
CA THR A 190 8.08 -27.85 -31.98
C THR A 190 7.39 -27.30 -33.22
N ASN A 191 7.72 -27.85 -34.39
CA ASN A 191 6.98 -27.58 -35.62
C ASN A 191 5.67 -28.38 -35.70
N LYS A 192 5.27 -29.10 -34.65
CA LYS A 192 4.04 -29.92 -34.66
C LYS A 192 2.76 -29.10 -34.90
N GLY A 193 2.79 -27.77 -34.77
CA GLY A 193 1.71 -26.86 -35.18
C GLY A 193 1.95 -26.14 -36.51
N ALA A 194 3.16 -26.18 -37.08
CA ALA A 194 3.49 -25.59 -38.36
C ALA A 194 3.51 -26.70 -39.41
N SER A 195 2.34 -27.01 -39.98
CA SER A 195 2.29 -27.92 -41.12
C SER A 195 3.21 -27.37 -42.21
N GLN A 196 4.05 -28.22 -42.79
CA GLN A 196 4.90 -27.86 -43.94
C GLN A 196 4.07 -27.62 -45.22
N ALA A 197 2.74 -27.52 -45.13
CA ALA A 197 1.90 -27.14 -46.25
C ALA A 197 2.18 -25.67 -46.61
N GLY A 198 2.86 -25.47 -47.75
CA GLY A 198 3.15 -24.14 -48.30
C GLY A 198 4.61 -23.71 -48.27
N MET A 199 5.52 -24.45 -47.60
CA MET A 199 6.96 -24.18 -47.74
C MET A 199 7.46 -24.75 -49.06
N THR A 200 7.74 -23.88 -50.03
CA THR A 200 8.39 -24.25 -51.29
C THR A 200 9.83 -24.67 -51.02
N GLY A 201 10.18 -25.93 -51.28
CA GLY A 201 11.55 -26.41 -51.17
C GLY A 201 12.53 -25.63 -52.06
N TYR A 202 13.79 -25.57 -51.62
CA TYR A 202 14.87 -24.97 -52.40
C TYR A 202 14.95 -25.62 -53.79
N GLY A 203 14.97 -24.81 -54.85
CA GLY A 203 15.10 -25.27 -56.24
C GLY A 203 13.82 -25.26 -57.08
N ARG A 204 12.69 -24.75 -56.60
CA ARG A 204 11.49 -24.62 -57.43
C ARG A 204 11.66 -23.48 -58.47
N PRO A 205 11.57 -23.75 -59.79
CA PRO A 205 11.71 -22.70 -60.79
C PRO A 205 10.53 -21.72 -60.75
N ARG A 206 10.79 -20.43 -61.01
CA ARG A 206 9.76 -19.38 -61.03
C ARG A 206 8.74 -19.68 -62.13
N GLN A 207 7.46 -19.74 -61.77
CA GLN A 207 6.39 -19.82 -62.77
C GLN A 207 6.28 -18.48 -63.50
N ILE A 208 6.64 -18.46 -64.78
CA ILE A 208 6.35 -17.35 -65.68
C ILE A 208 5.03 -17.70 -66.38
N LEU A 209 3.97 -16.97 -66.07
CA LEU A 209 2.67 -17.10 -66.73
C LEU A 209 2.68 -16.20 -67.98
N ASN A 210 2.62 -16.81 -69.17
CA ASN A 210 2.36 -16.08 -70.41
C ASN A 210 0.85 -15.91 -70.57
N ASN A 211 0.40 -14.66 -70.58
CA ASN A 211 -1.01 -14.32 -70.75
C ASN A 211 -1.30 -14.14 -72.26
N GLN A 212 -2.05 -15.07 -72.85
CA GLN A 212 -2.71 -14.90 -74.15
C GLN A 212 -4.21 -15.08 -73.97
#